data_AF-A0A1B7XWN7-F1
#
_entry.id   AF-A0A1B7XWN7-F1
#
_cell.length_a   1.000
_cell.length_b   1.000
_cell.length_c   1.000
_cell.angle_alpha   90.00
_cell.angle_beta   90.00
_cell.angle_gamma   90.00
#
_symmetry.space_group_name_H-M   'P 1'
#
loop_
_entity.id
_entity.type
_entity.pdbx_description
1 polymer ?
#
loop_
_entity_poly.entity_id
_entity_poly.type
_entity_poly.pdbx_seq_one_letter_code
_entity_poly.pdbx_strand_id
1 'polypeptide(L)'
;MITSMRHRNARLVYTKYRELFRTERPYRILSTFGGSKCHGPDTNLRFGQEETEIITNIRGSEASFTLDQYGFEYVNSPTHFEDWEDRRMVEERYLPEIEKLLLETIEGAHEVFIFDWRTSLPWGFSSVSGS
;
A
#
# COMPACT_ATOMS: atom_id res chain seq x y z
N MET A 1 -9.53 26.19 -11.96
CA MET A 1 -10.82 26.06 -11.23
C MET A 1 -10.51 25.48 -9.85
N ILE A 2 -10.85 26.19 -8.77
CA ILE A 2 -10.67 25.67 -7.41
C ILE A 2 -11.82 24.68 -7.17
N THR A 3 -11.52 23.38 -7.18
CA THR A 3 -12.51 22.36 -6.84
C THR A 3 -12.63 22.34 -5.32
N SER A 4 -13.74 22.83 -4.78
CA SER A 4 -14.05 22.70 -3.34
C SER A 4 -13.97 21.24 -2.91
N MET A 5 -13.41 20.97 -1.72
CA MET A 5 -13.44 19.63 -1.12
C MET A 5 -14.87 19.08 -1.15
N ARG A 6 -15.02 17.87 -1.69
CA ARG A 6 -16.32 17.19 -1.80
C ARG A 6 -16.32 15.97 -0.89
N HIS A 7 -17.35 15.85 -0.07
CA HIS A 7 -17.54 14.72 0.83
C HIS A 7 -18.49 13.68 0.22
N ARG A 8 -18.22 12.40 0.48
CA ARG A 8 -19.13 11.28 0.17
C ARG A 8 -19.19 10.34 1.35
N ASN A 9 -20.38 9.80 1.61
CA ASN A 9 -20.55 8.76 2.62
C ASN A 9 -20.17 7.40 2.03
N ALA A 10 -19.40 6.63 2.77
CA ALA A 10 -19.08 5.23 2.48
C ALA A 10 -19.48 4.37 3.69
N ARG A 11 -19.89 3.12 3.45
CA ARG A 11 -20.13 2.15 4.52
C ARG A 11 -18.92 1.23 4.61
N LEU A 12 -18.19 1.29 5.71
CA LEU A 12 -16.96 0.53 5.94
C LEU A 12 -17.18 -0.49 7.04
N VAL A 13 -16.51 -1.63 6.93
CA VAL A 13 -16.51 -2.68 7.95
C VAL A 13 -15.12 -2.79 8.53
N TYR A 14 -14.99 -2.52 9.82
CA TYR A 14 -13.71 -2.58 10.51
C TYR A 14 -13.52 -3.88 11.26
N THR A 15 -12.27 -4.30 11.38
CA THR A 15 -11.88 -5.36 12.30
C THR A 15 -11.97 -4.86 13.73
N LYS A 16 -12.61 -5.64 14.60
CA LYS A 16 -12.69 -5.33 16.04
C LYS A 16 -11.37 -5.72 16.71
N TYR A 17 -10.86 -4.81 17.54
CA TYR A 17 -9.76 -5.15 18.44
C TYR A 17 -10.19 -6.27 19.41
N ARG A 18 -9.28 -7.18 19.69
CA ARG A 18 -9.48 -8.29 20.63
C ARG A 18 -8.28 -8.37 21.54
N GLU A 19 -8.51 -8.66 22.82
CA GLU A 19 -7.45 -8.90 23.81
C GLU A 19 -6.47 -10.00 23.36
N LEU A 20 -6.95 -10.98 22.60
CA LEU A 20 -6.12 -12.03 21.99
C LEU A 20 -4.95 -11.45 21.17
N PHE A 21 -5.10 -10.26 20.59
CA PHE A 21 -4.05 -9.62 19.79
C PHE A 21 -2.85 -9.13 20.59
N ARG A 22 -2.94 -9.14 21.93
CA ARG A 22 -1.79 -8.88 22.81
C ARG A 22 -0.83 -10.06 22.85
N THR A 23 -1.34 -11.28 22.64
CA THR A 23 -0.56 -12.52 22.73
C THR A 23 -0.39 -13.21 21.38
N GLU A 24 -1.32 -13.03 20.45
CA GLU A 24 -1.36 -13.72 19.16
C GLU A 24 -1.55 -12.72 18.02
N ARG A 25 -0.71 -12.79 16.98
CA ARG A 25 -0.83 -11.86 15.85
C ARG A 25 -2.15 -12.06 15.09
N PRO A 26 -2.82 -10.98 14.66
CA PRO A 26 -3.95 -11.09 13.74
C PRO A 26 -3.55 -11.83 12.45
N TYR A 27 -4.34 -12.80 12.02
CA TYR A 27 -4.07 -13.58 10.80
C TYR A 27 -5.33 -13.91 10.03
N ARG A 28 -5.19 -14.09 8.71
CA ARG A 28 -6.17 -14.69 7.81
C ARG A 28 -5.45 -15.59 6.81
N ILE A 29 -5.86 -16.84 6.74
CA ILE A 29 -5.37 -17.83 5.79
C ILE A 29 -6.17 -17.65 4.50
N LEU A 30 -5.47 -17.37 3.39
CA LEU A 30 -6.09 -17.10 2.09
C LEU A 30 -6.13 -18.35 1.17
N SER A 31 -5.48 -19.45 1.54
CA SER A 31 -5.40 -20.67 0.74
C SER A 31 -5.68 -21.94 1.54
N THR A 32 -6.45 -22.86 0.95
CA THR A 32 -6.59 -24.25 1.42
C THR A 32 -5.71 -25.15 0.56
N PHE A 33 -4.46 -25.38 0.94
CA PHE A 33 -3.62 -26.35 0.23
C PHE A 33 -4.11 -27.77 0.50
N GLY A 34 -4.43 -28.53 -0.55
CA GLY A 34 -4.56 -29.99 -0.47
C GLY A 34 -5.85 -30.56 0.15
N GLY A 35 -7.00 -29.88 0.03
CA GLY A 35 -8.32 -30.50 0.18
C GLY A 35 -8.74 -30.95 1.59
N SER A 36 -7.88 -30.85 2.61
CA SER A 36 -8.27 -31.07 4.02
C SER A 36 -7.99 -29.81 4.81
N LYS A 37 -9.06 -29.20 5.35
CA LYS A 37 -8.92 -28.09 6.29
C LYS A 37 -8.08 -28.57 7.49
N CYS A 38 -7.01 -27.84 7.80
CA CYS A 38 -6.32 -27.97 9.08
C CYS A 38 -7.35 -27.73 10.19
N HIS A 39 -7.24 -28.41 11.33
CA HIS A 39 -8.23 -28.36 12.42
C HIS A 39 -8.44 -26.99 13.11
N GLY A 40 -7.93 -25.87 12.55
CA GLY A 40 -8.00 -24.53 13.11
C GLY A 40 -8.87 -23.56 12.28
N PRO A 41 -9.28 -22.43 12.86
CA PRO A 41 -10.01 -21.40 12.13
C PRO A 41 -9.11 -20.71 11.11
N ASP A 42 -9.67 -20.42 9.93
CA ASP A 42 -8.99 -19.73 8.83
C ASP A 42 -8.60 -18.27 9.20
N THR A 43 -9.13 -17.71 10.29
CA THR A 43 -8.76 -16.38 10.79
C THR A 43 -9.13 -16.18 12.27
N ASN A 44 -8.29 -15.44 13.00
CA ASN A 44 -8.61 -14.93 14.34
C ASN A 44 -9.23 -13.51 14.31
N LEU A 45 -9.41 -12.92 13.11
CA LEU A 45 -10.05 -11.63 12.92
C LEU A 45 -11.57 -11.71 13.14
N ARG A 46 -12.14 -10.65 13.70
CA ARG A 46 -13.59 -10.45 13.79
C ARG A 46 -13.93 -9.09 13.24
N PHE A 47 -15.01 -9.01 12.49
CA PHE A 47 -15.48 -7.79 11.85
C PHE A 47 -16.67 -7.24 12.63
N GLY A 48 -16.75 -5.92 12.71
CA GLY A 48 -17.87 -5.21 13.30
C GLY A 48 -19.08 -5.13 12.39
N GLN A 49 -20.00 -4.25 12.77
CA GLN A 49 -21.08 -3.84 11.88
C GLN A 49 -20.54 -2.79 10.89
N GLU A 50 -21.27 -2.58 9.79
CA GLU A 50 -20.99 -1.48 8.88
C GLU A 50 -21.18 -0.13 9.57
N GLU A 51 -20.17 0.73 9.47
CA GLU A 51 -20.15 2.09 9.98
C GLU A 51 -20.12 3.07 8.80
N THR A 52 -20.84 4.18 8.93
CA THR A 52 -20.89 5.22 7.88
C THR A 52 -19.77 6.21 8.11
N GLU A 53 -18.93 6.39 7.10
CA GLU A 53 -17.72 7.19 7.15
C GLU A 53 -17.70 8.23 6.05
N ILE A 54 -17.12 9.39 6.36
CA ILE A 54 -17.02 10.50 5.40
C ILE A 54 -15.69 10.38 4.66
N ILE A 55 -15.79 10.13 3.36
CA ILE A 55 -14.66 10.13 2.44
C ILE A 55 -14.57 11.49 1.76
N THR A 56 -13.43 12.15 1.90
CA THR A 56 -13.20 13.50 1.38
C THR A 56 -12.36 13.43 0.11
N ASN A 57 -12.86 14.03 -0.98
CA ASN A 57 -12.06 14.33 -2.16
C ASN A 57 -11.23 15.58 -1.90
N ILE A 58 -9.93 15.42 -1.93
CA ILE A 58 -8.94 16.44 -1.60
C ILE A 58 -8.31 17.12 -2.83
N ARG A 59 -8.70 16.71 -4.05
CA ARG A 59 -8.12 17.28 -5.28
C ARG A 59 -8.33 18.79 -5.36
N GLY A 60 -7.27 19.54 -5.66
CA GLY A 60 -7.25 21.00 -5.62
C GLY A 60 -6.96 21.60 -4.24
N SER A 61 -6.68 20.78 -3.22
CA SER A 61 -6.29 21.19 -1.87
C SER A 61 -5.11 20.36 -1.34
N GLU A 62 -4.33 19.78 -2.25
CA GLU A 62 -3.21 18.89 -1.94
C GLU A 62 -2.17 19.55 -1.03
N ALA A 63 -1.88 20.83 -1.26
CA ALA A 63 -0.94 21.62 -0.47
C ALA A 63 -1.35 21.84 1.01
N SER A 64 -2.59 21.46 1.39
CA SER A 64 -3.04 21.52 2.79
C SER A 64 -2.69 20.27 3.60
N PHE A 65 -2.10 19.24 2.97
CA PHE A 65 -1.75 17.98 3.61
C PHE A 65 -0.23 17.86 3.72
N THR A 66 0.29 18.00 4.93
CA THR A 66 1.71 17.86 5.24
C THR A 66 2.00 16.53 5.92
N LEU A 67 3.25 16.06 5.75
CA LEU A 67 3.71 14.80 6.32
C LEU A 67 3.55 14.76 7.85
N ASP A 68 3.90 15.85 8.55
CA ASP A 68 3.85 15.91 10.02
C ASP A 68 2.42 15.85 10.59
N GLN A 69 1.45 16.45 9.89
CA GLN A 69 0.08 16.54 10.40
C GLN A 69 -0.75 15.30 10.02
N TYR A 70 -0.56 14.76 8.82
CA TYR A 70 -1.42 13.71 8.26
C TYR A 70 -0.70 12.38 8.03
N GLY A 71 0.62 12.32 8.21
CA GLY A 71 1.42 11.15 7.92
C GLY A 71 1.63 10.90 6.41
N PHE A 72 1.23 11.84 5.56
CA PHE A 72 1.50 11.84 4.12
C PHE A 72 1.50 13.27 3.58
N GLU A 73 2.14 13.46 2.42
CA GLU A 73 2.16 14.72 1.69
C GLU A 73 2.06 14.48 0.18
N TYR A 74 1.52 15.45 -0.54
CA TYR A 74 1.42 15.42 -2.00
C TYR A 74 2.57 16.16 -2.64
N VAL A 75 3.31 15.47 -3.51
CA VAL A 75 4.40 16.04 -4.29
C VAL A 75 4.09 15.87 -5.77
N ASN A 76 4.18 16.95 -6.53
CA ASN A 76 4.06 16.90 -7.99
C ASN A 76 5.46 16.73 -8.59
N SER A 77 5.80 15.49 -8.93
CA SER A 77 7.06 15.13 -9.58
C SER A 77 6.80 14.18 -10.75
N PRO A 78 6.58 14.69 -11.97
CA PRO A 78 6.42 13.83 -13.14
C PRO A 78 7.75 13.13 -13.44
N THR A 79 7.69 11.81 -13.64
CA THR A 79 8.85 11.01 -14.06
C THR A 79 8.86 10.82 -15.57
N HIS A 80 10.06 10.74 -16.15
CA HIS A 80 10.27 10.37 -17.55
C HIS A 80 10.64 8.88 -17.71
N PHE A 81 10.56 8.10 -16.63
CA PHE A 81 10.86 6.68 -16.66
C PHE A 81 9.74 5.90 -17.37
N GLU A 82 10.11 5.07 -18.34
CA GLU A 82 9.18 4.30 -19.18
C GLU A 82 9.38 2.78 -19.09
N ASP A 83 10.55 2.32 -18.63
CA ASP A 83 10.98 0.91 -18.68
C ASP A 83 10.51 0.07 -17.46
N TRP A 84 9.21 0.12 -17.15
CA TRP A 84 8.63 -0.49 -15.93
C TRP A 84 8.72 -2.01 -15.85
N GLU A 85 8.89 -2.68 -17.00
CA GLU A 85 8.98 -4.14 -17.07
C GLU A 85 10.40 -4.66 -16.82
N ASP A 86 11.43 -3.83 -17.01
CA ASP A 86 12.81 -4.21 -16.75
C ASP A 86 13.17 -3.89 -15.29
N ARG A 87 13.29 -4.95 -14.50
CA ARG A 87 13.67 -4.86 -13.09
C ARG A 87 14.97 -4.07 -12.90
N ARG A 88 15.98 -4.27 -13.74
CA ARG A 88 17.27 -3.59 -13.60
C ARG A 88 17.12 -2.09 -13.87
N MET A 89 16.33 -1.73 -14.87
CA MET A 89 16.09 -0.33 -15.19
C MET A 89 15.35 0.40 -14.06
N VAL A 90 14.41 -0.27 -13.40
CA VAL A 90 13.77 0.27 -12.19
C VAL A 90 14.79 0.49 -11.07
N GLU A 91 15.64 -0.51 -10.78
CA GLU A 91 16.67 -0.42 -9.73
C GLU A 91 17.71 0.67 -10.02
N GLU A 92 18.17 0.78 -11.26
CA GLU A 92 19.29 1.67 -11.63
C GLU A 92 18.86 3.10 -11.96
N ARG A 93 17.59 3.33 -12.31
CA ARG A 93 17.12 4.66 -12.75
C ARG A 93 15.97 5.21 -11.92
N TYR A 94 14.90 4.43 -11.77
CA TYR A 94 13.69 4.94 -11.11
C TYR A 94 13.85 5.04 -9.59
N LEU A 95 14.40 4.01 -8.93
CA LEU A 95 14.58 4.06 -7.48
C LEU A 95 15.51 5.20 -7.03
N PRO A 96 16.66 5.46 -7.69
CA PRO A 96 17.48 6.63 -7.40
C PRO A 96 16.77 7.96 -7.65
N GLU A 97 15.91 8.05 -8.67
CA GLU A 97 15.08 9.24 -8.91
C GLU A 97 14.14 9.51 -7.72
N ILE A 98 13.49 8.46 -7.21
CA ILE A 98 12.61 8.56 -6.03
C ILE A 98 13.39 8.87 -4.75
N GLU A 99 14.53 8.25 -4.53
CA GLU A 99 15.40 8.56 -3.39
C GLU A 99 15.79 10.03 -3.38
N LYS A 100 16.24 10.56 -4.52
CA LYS A 100 16.57 11.98 -4.66
C LYS A 100 15.36 12.87 -4.38
N LEU A 101 14.19 12.55 -4.96
CA LEU A 101 12.96 13.31 -4.74
C LEU A 101 12.60 13.39 -3.24
N LEU A 102 12.69 12.27 -2.53
CA LEU A 102 12.36 12.21 -1.11
C LEU A 102 13.33 13.02 -0.25
N LEU A 103 14.64 12.93 -0.54
CA LEU A 103 15.66 13.72 0.16
C LEU A 103 15.52 15.23 -0.10
N GLU A 104 15.09 15.62 -1.30
CA GLU A 104 14.90 17.04 -1.66
C GLU A 104 13.58 17.61 -1.11
N THR A 105 12.54 16.79 -0.98
CA THR A 105 11.20 17.28 -0.61
C THR A 105 10.92 17.20 0.88
N ILE A 106 11.47 16.21 1.58
CA ILE A 106 11.20 16.00 3.01
C ILE A 106 12.24 16.75 3.83
N GLU A 107 11.82 17.79 4.53
CA GLU A 107 12.70 18.55 5.41
C GLU A 107 13.29 17.66 6.51
N GLY A 108 14.62 17.68 6.65
CA GLY A 108 15.34 16.87 7.63
C GLY A 108 15.55 15.40 7.27
N ALA A 109 15.16 14.97 6.06
CA ALA A 109 15.55 13.64 5.55
C ALA A 109 17.06 13.61 5.24
N HIS A 110 17.75 12.59 5.76
CA HIS A 110 19.21 12.41 5.54
C HIS A 110 19.53 11.11 4.80
N GLU A 111 18.62 10.13 4.86
CA GLU A 111 18.82 8.80 4.29
C GLU A 111 17.45 8.24 3.89
N VAL A 112 17.42 7.51 2.78
CA VAL A 112 16.21 6.87 2.25
C VAL A 112 16.51 5.40 1.99
N PHE A 113 15.64 4.53 2.50
CA PHE A 113 15.69 3.10 2.22
C PHE A 113 14.37 2.63 1.61
N ILE A 114 14.46 2.00 0.44
CA ILE A 114 13.30 1.46 -0.27
C ILE A 114 13.25 -0.06 -0.06
N PHE A 115 12.15 -0.55 0.52
CA PHE A 115 11.94 -1.98 0.81
C PHE A 115 10.85 -2.60 -0.09
N ASP A 116 10.97 -3.91 -0.37
CA ASP A 116 9.95 -4.79 -0.96
C ASP A 116 9.18 -4.21 -2.16
N TRP A 117 9.91 -3.70 -3.16
CA TRP A 117 9.34 -3.32 -4.44
C TRP A 117 9.29 -4.55 -5.37
N ARG A 118 8.20 -4.69 -6.14
CA ARG A 118 8.00 -5.83 -7.04
C ARG A 118 7.47 -5.34 -8.37
N THR A 119 8.07 -5.82 -9.46
CA THR A 119 7.39 -5.80 -10.75
C THR A 119 6.31 -6.89 -10.72
N SER A 120 5.10 -6.56 -11.15
CA SER A 120 4.12 -7.61 -11.44
C SER A 120 4.73 -8.47 -12.54
N LEU A 121 5.12 -9.71 -12.23
CA LEU A 121 5.52 -10.63 -13.29
C LEU A 121 4.35 -10.73 -14.27
N PRO A 122 4.58 -10.62 -15.59
CA PRO A 122 3.55 -10.99 -16.55
C PRO A 122 3.14 -12.44 -16.24
N TRP A 123 1.85 -12.69 -16.15
CA TRP A 123 1.30 -14.01 -15.85
C TRP A 123 1.73 -15.01 -16.92
N GLY A 124 2.81 -15.75 -16.65
CA GLY A 124 3.39 -16.73 -17.56
C GLY A 124 4.11 -17.82 -16.77
N PHE A 125 3.46 -18.98 -16.63
CA PHE A 125 4.03 -20.19 -16.08
C PHE A 125 5.34 -20.54 -16.78
N SER A 126 6.46 -20.59 -16.06
CA SER A 126 7.61 -21.39 -16.48
C SER A 126 7.44 -22.80 -15.93
N SER A 127 6.75 -23.67 -16.69
CA SER A 127 6.90 -25.11 -16.50
C SER A 127 8.31 -25.48 -16.93
N VAL A 128 9.20 -25.71 -15.95
CA VAL A 128 10.46 -26.40 -16.21
C VAL A 128 10.09 -27.85 -16.57
N SER A 129 10.14 -28.17 -17.87
CA SER A 129 10.16 -29.55 -18.34
C SER A 129 11.47 -30.19 -17.90
N GLY A 130 11.41 -30.98 -16.82
CA GLY A 130 12.48 -31.91 -16.46
C GLY A 130 12.68 -32.93 -17.58
N SER A 131 13.94 -33.08 -17.96
CA SER A 131 14.48 -34.00 -18.97
C SER A 131 14.33 -35.47 -18.57
#